data_AF-A0A9D5QNT0-F1
#
_entry.id   AF-A0A9D5QNT0-F1
#
_cell.length_a   1.000
_cell.length_b   1.000
_cell.length_c   1.000
_cell.angle_alpha   90.00
_cell.angle_beta   90.00
_cell.angle_gamma   90.00
#
_symmetry.space_group_name_H-M   'P 1'
#
loop_
_entity.id
_entity.type
_entity.pdbx_description
1 polymer ?
#
loop_
_entity_poly.entity_id
_entity_poly.type
_entity_poly.pdbx_seq_one_letter_code
_entity_poly.pdbx_strand_id
1 'polypeptide(L)'
;MFEHIENNRSLDSDEEIVLREIQDQCEHFANELVSVVCNRAKSVINSWGPFACCGDDYPNKFTNYDILACEHQSKFWDEINPHLEDAILDTLRYCYEDLSLKDKFFIEYSECYYQKGILTPEEIEKILMIEFIEKLNNHWSKSKKIQDFELKRTW
;
A
#
# COMPACT_ATOMS: atom_id res chain seq x y z
N MET A 1 -38.46 -30.93 -35.72
CA MET A 1 -38.75 -30.67 -34.29
C MET A 1 -37.40 -30.71 -33.61
N PHE A 2 -36.81 -29.54 -33.35
CA PHE A 2 -35.43 -29.41 -32.89
C PHE A 2 -35.35 -29.83 -31.42
N GLU A 3 -34.52 -30.82 -31.12
CA GLU A 3 -34.17 -31.18 -29.74
C GLU A 3 -33.33 -30.05 -29.14
N HIS A 4 -33.86 -29.44 -28.08
CA HIS A 4 -33.12 -28.56 -27.19
C HIS A 4 -32.11 -29.40 -26.39
N ILE A 5 -30.83 -29.33 -26.78
CA ILE A 5 -29.73 -29.67 -25.88
C ILE A 5 -29.47 -28.43 -25.04
N GLU A 6 -30.13 -28.36 -23.88
CA GLU A 6 -29.69 -27.49 -22.79
C GLU A 6 -28.36 -28.04 -22.27
N ASN A 7 -27.26 -27.45 -22.76
CA ASN A 7 -25.95 -27.63 -22.14
C ASN A 7 -25.95 -26.91 -20.78
N ASN A 8 -26.42 -27.61 -19.75
CA ASN A 8 -26.06 -27.34 -18.37
C ASN A 8 -24.55 -27.63 -18.20
N ARG A 9 -23.69 -26.67 -18.54
CA ARG A 9 -22.33 -26.60 -17.99
C ARG A 9 -22.41 -25.81 -16.69
N SER A 10 -22.55 -26.52 -15.58
CA SER A 10 -22.10 -26.03 -14.29
C SER A 10 -20.97 -26.93 -13.80
N LEU A 11 -20.04 -26.33 -13.06
CA LEU A 11 -18.74 -26.82 -12.55
C LEU A 11 -17.57 -26.25 -13.37
N ASP A 12 -16.88 -25.26 -12.78
CA ASP A 12 -15.60 -24.69 -13.22
C ASP A 12 -14.73 -25.81 -13.83
N SER A 13 -14.33 -25.64 -15.08
CA SER A 13 -13.43 -26.62 -15.72
C SER A 13 -12.11 -26.70 -14.93
N ASP A 14 -11.43 -27.85 -14.91
CA ASP A 14 -10.13 -27.99 -14.21
C ASP A 14 -9.11 -26.90 -14.61
N GLU A 15 -9.19 -26.41 -15.85
CA GLU A 15 -8.42 -25.27 -16.36
C GLU A 15 -8.74 -23.96 -15.61
N GLU A 16 -10.01 -23.71 -15.30
CA GLU A 16 -10.47 -22.52 -14.59
C GLU A 16 -10.00 -22.52 -13.13
N ILE A 17 -9.97 -23.69 -12.50
CA ILE A 17 -9.44 -23.88 -11.13
C ILE A 17 -7.94 -23.57 -11.11
N VAL A 18 -7.17 -24.17 -12.03
CA VAL A 18 -5.72 -23.95 -12.12
C VAL A 18 -5.39 -22.48 -12.42
N LEU A 19 -6.13 -21.84 -13.32
CA LEU A 19 -5.93 -20.42 -13.64
C LEU A 19 -6.22 -19.52 -12.43
N ARG A 20 -7.27 -19.83 -11.66
CA ARG A 20 -7.60 -19.10 -10.42
C ARG A 20 -6.49 -19.25 -9.39
N GLU A 21 -5.99 -20.46 -9.15
CA GLU A 21 -4.88 -20.70 -8.21
C GLU A 21 -3.58 -19.98 -8.61
N ILE A 22 -3.28 -19.91 -9.91
CA ILE A 22 -2.14 -19.14 -10.43
C ILE A 22 -2.36 -17.65 -10.17
N GLN A 23 -3.57 -17.14 -10.39
CA GLN A 23 -3.89 -15.73 -10.16
C GLN A 23 -3.79 -15.37 -8.68
N ASP A 24 -4.35 -16.20 -7.78
CA ASP A 24 -4.29 -15.98 -6.33
C ASP A 24 -2.83 -15.89 -5.86
N GLN A 25 -1.94 -16.71 -6.43
CA GLN A 25 -0.50 -16.65 -6.15
C GLN A 25 0.16 -15.38 -6.71
N CYS A 26 -0.23 -14.95 -7.93
CA CYS A 26 0.24 -13.70 -8.51
C CYS A 26 -0.20 -12.49 -7.68
N GLU A 27 -1.45 -12.46 -7.21
CA GLU A 27 -1.97 -11.41 -6.34
C GLU A 27 -1.22 -11.39 -5.00
N HIS A 28 -1.02 -12.56 -4.39
CA HIS A 28 -0.24 -12.66 -3.16
C HIS A 28 1.18 -12.10 -3.34
N PHE A 29 1.86 -12.50 -4.42
CA PHE A 29 3.20 -12.00 -4.72
C PHE A 29 3.22 -10.50 -5.03
N ALA A 30 2.23 -9.99 -5.76
CA ALA A 30 2.09 -8.56 -6.02
C ALA A 30 1.92 -7.77 -4.71
N ASN A 31 1.10 -8.26 -3.78
CA ASN A 31 0.93 -7.65 -2.45
C ASN A 31 2.24 -7.65 -1.64
N GLU A 32 3.06 -8.70 -1.74
CA GLU A 32 4.39 -8.70 -1.14
C GLU A 32 5.29 -7.62 -1.75
N LEU A 33 5.26 -7.43 -3.07
CA LEU A 33 6.04 -6.40 -3.75
C LEU A 33 5.57 -4.98 -3.41
N VAL A 34 4.26 -4.73 -3.33
CA VAL A 34 3.68 -3.47 -2.84
C VAL A 34 4.18 -3.18 -1.42
N SER A 35 4.16 -4.20 -0.55
CA SER A 35 4.70 -4.09 0.81
C SER A 35 6.19 -3.74 0.82
N VAL A 36 7.00 -4.29 -0.09
CA VAL A 36 8.42 -3.93 -0.28
C VAL A 36 8.56 -2.46 -0.66
N VAL A 37 7.76 -1.95 -1.60
CA VAL A 37 7.77 -0.53 -2.00
C VAL A 37 7.47 0.36 -0.80
N CYS A 38 6.42 0.08 -0.04
CA CYS A 38 6.08 0.88 1.15
C CYS A 38 7.17 0.84 2.24
N ASN A 39 7.85 -0.30 2.42
CA ASN A 39 8.97 -0.41 3.37
C ASN A 39 10.20 0.40 2.92
N ARG A 40 10.48 0.45 1.61
CA ARG A 40 11.51 1.34 1.05
C ARG A 40 11.11 2.81 1.23
N ALA A 41 9.87 3.16 0.92
CA ALA A 41 9.34 4.52 1.08
C ALA A 41 9.43 4.99 2.54
N LYS A 42 9.05 4.16 3.51
CA LYS A 42 9.26 4.44 4.94
C LYS A 42 10.72 4.79 5.26
N SER A 43 11.68 4.08 4.67
CA SER A 43 13.10 4.33 4.89
C SER A 43 13.55 5.67 4.30
N VAL A 44 13.04 6.03 3.12
CA VAL A 44 13.27 7.34 2.49
C VAL A 44 12.63 8.47 3.30
N ILE A 45 11.39 8.29 3.77
CA ILE A 45 10.69 9.26 4.62
C ILE A 45 11.47 9.53 5.91
N ASN A 46 12.04 8.47 6.52
CA ASN A 46 12.87 8.62 7.71
C ASN A 46 14.20 9.37 7.45
N SER A 47 14.64 9.51 6.20
CA SER A 47 15.79 10.33 5.84
C SER A 47 15.44 11.76 5.43
N TRP A 48 14.15 12.09 5.33
CA TRP A 48 13.71 13.48 5.16
C TRP A 48 14.18 14.37 6.32
N GLY A 49 14.24 15.67 6.08
CA GLY A 49 14.62 16.65 7.09
C GLY A 49 13.73 16.60 8.35
N PRO A 50 14.24 17.07 9.50
CA PRO A 50 13.59 16.94 10.81
C PRO A 50 12.21 17.61 10.96
N PHE A 51 11.83 18.46 10.00
CA PHE A 51 10.55 19.18 9.99
C PHE A 51 9.63 18.76 8.85
N ALA A 52 9.97 17.71 8.10
CA ALA A 52 9.20 17.28 6.93
C ALA A 52 7.76 16.84 7.29
N CYS A 53 7.56 16.32 8.50
CA CYS A 53 6.30 15.75 8.96
C CYS A 53 5.67 16.51 10.15
N CYS A 54 6.18 17.71 10.44
CA CYS A 54 5.70 18.68 11.45
C CYS A 54 5.72 18.26 12.93
N GLY A 55 5.86 19.28 13.80
CA GLY A 55 5.68 19.21 15.26
C GLY A 55 6.98 19.32 16.06
N ASP A 56 7.23 20.47 16.69
CA ASP A 56 8.36 20.69 17.61
C ASP A 56 8.22 19.89 18.94
N ASP A 57 7.05 19.29 19.19
CA ASP A 57 6.70 18.64 20.44
C ASP A 57 6.94 17.12 20.45
N TYR A 58 7.49 16.55 19.37
CA TYR A 58 7.80 15.13 19.30
C TYR A 58 9.16 14.81 19.95
N PRO A 59 9.29 13.66 20.66
CA PRO A 59 10.57 13.28 21.23
C PRO A 59 11.65 13.08 20.15
N ASN A 60 12.88 13.56 20.38
CA ASN A 60 14.02 13.43 19.44
C ASN A 60 14.32 12.00 18.93
N LYS A 61 13.82 10.97 19.62
CA LYS A 61 13.98 9.56 19.22
C LYS A 61 12.95 9.11 18.17
N PHE A 62 11.94 9.93 17.88
CA PHE A 62 10.94 9.65 16.86
C PHE A 62 11.54 9.90 15.49
N THR A 63 11.24 8.99 14.56
CA THR A 63 11.52 9.18 13.15
C THR A 63 10.35 9.91 12.50
N ASN A 64 10.56 10.47 11.29
CA ASN A 64 9.47 11.09 10.53
C ASN A 64 8.28 10.14 10.33
N TYR A 65 8.53 8.85 10.09
CA TYR A 65 7.46 7.87 9.99
C TYR A 65 6.68 7.67 11.30
N ASP A 66 7.31 7.80 12.46
CA ASP A 66 6.59 7.76 13.74
C ASP A 66 5.69 8.98 13.91
N ILE A 67 6.21 10.15 13.56
CA ILE A 67 5.49 11.42 13.62
C ILE A 67 4.27 11.37 12.69
N LEU A 68 4.47 10.95 11.43
CA LEU A 68 3.38 10.75 10.47
C LEU A 68 2.32 9.79 10.98
N ALA A 69 2.73 8.67 11.56
CA ALA A 69 1.80 7.68 12.09
C ALA A 69 0.92 8.25 13.21
N CYS A 70 1.45 9.16 14.04
CA CYS A 70 0.68 9.89 15.05
C CYS A 70 -0.25 10.95 14.43
N GLU A 71 0.32 11.85 13.62
CA GLU A 71 -0.40 13.02 13.09
C GLU A 71 -1.58 12.61 12.19
N HIS A 72 -1.39 11.57 11.36
CA HIS A 72 -2.41 11.09 10.42
C HIS A 72 -3.67 10.51 11.10
N GLN A 73 -3.64 10.21 12.41
CA GLN A 73 -4.84 9.73 13.11
C GLN A 73 -5.89 10.82 13.35
N SER A 74 -5.49 12.10 13.28
CA SER A 74 -6.35 13.23 13.66
C SER A 74 -6.38 14.36 12.64
N LYS A 75 -5.52 14.32 11.62
CA LYS A 75 -5.35 15.36 10.61
C LYS A 75 -5.32 14.75 9.22
N PHE A 76 -5.87 15.49 8.27
CA PHE A 76 -5.64 15.26 6.85
C PHE A 76 -4.20 15.64 6.47
N TRP A 77 -3.72 15.14 5.33
CA TRP A 77 -2.34 15.35 4.90
C TRP A 77 -1.97 16.83 4.77
N ASP A 78 -2.88 17.63 4.20
CA ASP A 78 -2.72 19.06 3.97
C ASP A 78 -2.72 19.89 5.26
N GLU A 79 -3.43 19.42 6.30
CA GLU A 79 -3.38 19.99 7.66
C GLU A 79 -2.06 19.73 8.38
N ILE A 80 -1.37 18.62 8.05
CA ILE A 80 -0.02 18.34 8.55
C ILE A 80 0.98 19.20 7.79
N ASN A 81 0.99 19.09 6.46
CA ASN A 81 1.78 19.92 5.57
C ASN A 81 1.12 19.91 4.17
N PRO A 82 0.89 21.09 3.55
CA PRO A 82 0.13 21.22 2.29
C PRO A 82 0.72 20.47 1.08
N HIS A 83 1.97 20.02 1.16
CA HIS A 83 2.65 19.25 0.10
C HIS A 83 2.95 17.81 0.49
N LEU A 84 2.45 17.35 1.64
CA LEU A 84 2.83 16.06 2.21
C LEU A 84 2.29 14.87 1.41
N GLU A 85 1.04 14.94 0.97
CA GLU A 85 0.44 13.86 0.18
C GLU A 85 1.21 13.64 -1.12
N ASP A 86 1.48 14.73 -1.86
CA ASP A 86 2.29 14.70 -3.08
C ASP A 86 3.70 14.16 -2.80
N ALA A 87 4.35 14.61 -1.72
CA ALA A 87 5.69 14.13 -1.36
C ALA A 87 5.72 12.62 -1.02
N ILE A 88 4.66 12.11 -0.36
CA ILE A 88 4.50 10.69 -0.08
C ILE A 88 4.27 9.92 -1.38
N LEU A 89 3.37 10.39 -2.24
CA LEU A 89 3.10 9.77 -3.55
C LEU A 89 4.34 9.73 -4.42
N ASP A 90 5.09 10.82 -4.53
CA ASP A 90 6.34 10.88 -5.29
C ASP A 90 7.40 9.94 -4.73
N THR A 91 7.44 9.76 -3.41
CA THR A 91 8.33 8.78 -2.78
C THR A 91 7.91 7.34 -3.06
N LEU A 92 6.61 7.05 -3.04
CA LEU A 92 6.08 5.73 -3.40
C LEU A 92 6.34 5.42 -4.87
N ARG A 93 6.08 6.38 -5.77
CA ARG A 93 6.41 6.31 -7.20
C ARG A 93 7.89 6.05 -7.43
N TYR A 94 8.77 6.81 -6.78
CA TYR A 94 10.21 6.61 -6.87
C TYR A 94 10.61 5.18 -6.44
N CYS A 95 10.06 4.70 -5.32
CA CYS A 95 10.37 3.35 -4.82
C CYS A 95 9.80 2.24 -5.71
N TYR A 96 8.64 2.47 -6.34
CA TYR A 96 8.07 1.58 -7.34
C TYR A 96 8.91 1.58 -8.62
N GLU A 97 9.35 2.75 -9.09
CA GLU A 97 10.16 2.87 -10.30
C GLU A 97 11.52 2.17 -10.18
N ASP A 98 12.06 2.06 -8.97
CA ASP A 98 13.28 1.33 -8.62
C ASP A 98 13.09 -0.21 -8.62
N LEU A 99 11.87 -0.72 -8.76
CA LEU A 99 11.65 -2.16 -8.95
C LEU A 99 12.19 -2.64 -10.30
N SER A 100 12.54 -3.92 -10.36
CA SER A 100 12.89 -4.55 -11.64
C SER A 100 11.67 -4.61 -12.57
N LEU A 101 11.89 -4.63 -13.88
CA LEU A 101 10.81 -4.78 -14.87
C LEU A 101 9.96 -6.04 -14.61
N LYS A 102 10.60 -7.11 -14.13
CA LYS A 102 9.91 -8.35 -13.76
C LYS A 102 8.96 -8.12 -12.60
N ASP A 103 9.39 -7.41 -11.56
CA ASP A 103 8.57 -7.17 -10.36
C ASP A 103 7.41 -6.21 -10.69
N LYS A 104 7.65 -5.17 -11.49
CA LYS A 104 6.59 -4.28 -12.00
C LYS A 104 5.53 -5.06 -12.78
N PHE A 105 5.96 -5.98 -13.64
CA PHE A 105 5.04 -6.84 -14.40
C PHE A 105 4.11 -7.66 -13.48
N PHE A 106 4.59 -8.20 -12.37
CA PHE A 106 3.71 -8.93 -11.44
C PHE A 106 2.66 -8.02 -10.79
N ILE A 107 3.01 -6.78 -10.47
CA ILE A 107 2.07 -5.81 -9.91
C ILE A 107 1.05 -5.41 -10.98
N GLU A 108 1.50 -4.99 -12.16
CA GLU A 108 0.65 -4.48 -13.25
C GLU A 108 -0.41 -5.50 -13.72
N TYR A 109 -0.08 -6.79 -13.68
CA TYR A 109 -0.94 -7.87 -14.18
C TYR A 109 -1.62 -8.67 -13.05
N SER A 110 -1.52 -8.22 -11.81
CA SER A 110 -2.03 -8.94 -10.62
C SER A 110 -3.54 -9.15 -10.60
N GLU A 111 -4.31 -8.43 -11.42
CA GLU A 111 -5.77 -8.54 -11.49
C GLU A 111 -6.32 -8.94 -12.88
N CYS A 112 -5.45 -9.29 -13.83
CA CYS A 112 -5.83 -9.49 -15.24
C CYS A 112 -6.93 -10.56 -15.46
N TYR A 113 -6.91 -11.65 -14.69
CA TYR A 113 -7.90 -12.74 -14.84
C TYR A 113 -9.30 -12.38 -14.32
N TYR A 114 -9.41 -11.45 -13.36
CA TYR A 114 -10.70 -10.96 -12.85
C TYR A 114 -11.39 -9.95 -13.79
N GLN A 115 -11.00 -9.92 -15.08
CA GLN A 115 -11.49 -9.00 -16.12
C GLN A 115 -11.25 -7.51 -15.81
N LYS A 116 -10.36 -7.21 -14.86
CA LYS A 116 -9.98 -5.83 -14.53
C LYS A 116 -8.91 -5.26 -15.45
N GLY A 117 -8.25 -6.11 -16.24
CA GLY A 117 -7.22 -5.71 -17.19
C GLY A 117 -5.86 -5.46 -16.53
N ILE A 118 -4.99 -4.75 -17.24
CA ILE A 118 -3.69 -4.30 -16.74
C ILE A 118 -3.95 -3.05 -15.90
N LEU A 119 -3.39 -3.00 -14.70
CA LEU A 119 -3.51 -1.83 -13.83
C LEU A 119 -2.87 -0.62 -14.51
N THR A 120 -3.62 0.47 -14.51
CA THR A 120 -3.12 1.79 -14.93
C THR A 120 -2.14 2.35 -13.89
N PRO A 121 -1.28 3.32 -14.27
CA PRO A 121 -0.41 3.98 -13.30
C PRO A 121 -1.17 4.59 -12.11
N GLU A 122 -2.35 5.16 -12.35
CA GLU A 122 -3.21 5.74 -11.31
C GLU A 122 -3.73 4.67 -10.32
N GLU A 123 -4.06 3.47 -10.81
CA GLU A 123 -4.48 2.36 -9.96
C GLU A 123 -3.33 1.82 -9.12
N ILE A 124 -2.12 1.75 -9.68
CA ILE A 124 -0.91 1.34 -8.95
C ILE A 124 -0.62 2.34 -7.82
N GLU A 125 -0.63 3.64 -8.11
CA GLU A 125 -0.46 4.69 -7.10
C GLU A 125 -1.47 4.58 -5.98
N LYS A 126 -2.74 4.32 -6.33
CA LYS A 126 -3.81 4.11 -5.35
C LYS A 126 -3.55 2.90 -4.45
N ILE A 127 -3.13 1.77 -5.02
CA ILE A 127 -2.81 0.56 -4.25
C ILE A 127 -1.62 0.83 -3.31
N LEU A 128 -0.57 1.48 -3.80
CA LEU A 128 0.60 1.85 -3.00
C LEU A 128 0.21 2.78 -1.84
N MET A 129 -0.64 3.77 -2.09
CA MET A 129 -1.09 4.71 -1.06
C MET A 129 -1.97 4.02 -0.01
N ILE A 130 -2.89 3.14 -0.42
CA ILE A 130 -3.72 2.35 0.49
C ILE A 130 -2.84 1.49 1.40
N GLU A 131 -1.93 0.70 0.84
CA GLU A 131 -1.02 -0.14 1.63
C GLU A 131 -0.13 0.71 2.56
N PHE A 132 0.34 1.87 2.10
CA PHE A 132 1.13 2.77 2.93
C PHE A 132 0.35 3.29 4.14
N ILE A 133 -0.90 3.72 3.95
CA ILE A 133 -1.80 4.15 5.03
C ILE A 133 -2.08 3.00 6.00
N GLU A 134 -2.34 1.80 5.49
CA GLU A 134 -2.53 0.61 6.33
C GLU A 134 -1.29 0.31 7.18
N LYS A 135 -0.08 0.43 6.61
CA LYS A 135 1.17 0.28 7.36
C LYS A 135 1.38 1.39 8.38
N LEU A 136 0.95 2.63 8.10
CA LEU A 136 1.00 3.73 9.07
C LEU A 136 0.08 3.45 10.26
N ASN A 137 -1.16 3.06 10.00
CA ASN A 137 -2.16 2.73 11.04
C ASN A 137 -1.73 1.52 11.88
N ASN A 138 -1.17 0.50 11.22
CA ASN A 138 -0.58 -0.65 11.91
C ASN A 138 0.62 -0.25 12.78
N HIS A 139 1.47 0.65 12.30
CA HIS A 139 2.61 1.15 13.07
C HIS A 139 2.17 1.96 14.27
N TRP A 140 1.20 2.88 14.10
CA TRP A 140 0.61 3.65 15.20
C TRP A 140 0.07 2.73 16.30
N SER A 141 -0.77 1.74 15.95
CA SER A 141 -1.42 0.84 16.91
C SER A 141 -0.47 -0.13 17.62
N LYS A 142 0.61 -0.58 16.95
CA LYS A 142 1.51 -1.62 17.48
C LYS A 142 2.81 -1.09 18.08
N SER A 143 3.19 0.16 17.77
CA SER A 143 4.45 0.74 18.23
C SER A 143 4.36 1.15 19.70
N LYS A 144 4.98 0.37 20.59
CA LYS A 144 5.02 0.69 22.03
C LYS A 144 5.51 2.11 22.32
N LYS A 145 6.51 2.60 21.57
CA LYS A 145 7.03 3.98 21.76
C LYS A 145 5.99 5.06 21.42
N ILE A 146 5.11 4.81 20.46
CA ILE A 146 4.00 5.71 20.10
C ILE A 146 2.92 5.61 21.17
N GLN A 147 2.54 4.39 21.56
CA GLN A 147 1.54 4.16 22.60
C GLN A 147 1.94 4.82 23.94
N ASP A 148 3.20 4.67 24.36
CA ASP A 148 3.74 5.31 25.57
C ASP A 148 3.74 6.85 25.48
N PHE A 149 3.81 7.41 24.26
CA PHE A 149 3.77 8.86 24.02
C PHE A 149 2.33 9.38 24.06
N GLU A 150 1.41 8.75 23.32
CA GLU A 150 -0.01 9.14 23.28
C GLU A 150 -0.67 9.04 24.66
N LEU A 151 -0.31 8.02 25.45
CA LEU A 151 -0.76 7.88 26.84
C LEU A 151 -0.30 9.04 27.74
N LYS A 152 0.80 9.73 27.42
CA LYS A 152 1.28 10.89 28.19
C LYS A 152 0.66 12.19 27.70
N ARG A 153 0.35 12.28 26.41
CA ARG A 153 -0.26 13.45 25.76
C ARG A 153 -1.72 13.65 26.18
N THR A 154 -2.37 12.60 26.66
CA THR A 154 -3.76 12.60 27.14
C THR A 154 -3.94 13.09 28.59
N TRP A 155 -2.88 13.50 29.28
CA TRP A 155 -2.90 14.06 30.64
C TRP A 155 -2.42 15.51 30.71
#